data_AF-A0A2S5MV25-F1
#
_entry.id   AF-A0A2S5MV25-F1
#
_cell.length_a   1.000
_cell.length_b   1.000
_cell.length_c   1.000
_cell.angle_alpha   90.00
_cell.angle_beta   90.00
_cell.angle_gamma   90.00
#
_symmetry.space_group_name_H-M   'P 1'
#
loop_
_entity.id
_entity.type
_entity.pdbx_description
1 polymer ?
#
loop_
_entity_poly.entity_id
_entity_poly.type
_entity_poly.pdbx_seq_one_letter_code
_entity_poly.pdbx_strand_id
1 'polypeptide(L)' 'MTQINGIDATLAARLKQLNLYKFEQIANFSDEDIGNVEGALNIDGRVETQDWIGQARALLTAAEAPAEGEGDAQA' A
#
# COMPACT_ATOMS: atom_id res chain seq x y z
N MET A 1 -2.84 -1.15 6.04
CA MET A 1 -3.16 -1.00 4.60
C MET A 1 -3.81 0.33 4.23
N THR A 2 -4.44 1.06 5.17
CA THR A 2 -5.05 2.38 4.88
C THR A 2 -4.05 3.54 4.77
N GLN A 3 -2.75 3.24 4.67
CA GLN A 3 -1.69 4.25 4.51
C GLN A 3 -1.39 4.56 3.04
N ILE A 4 -1.88 3.74 2.11
CA ILE A 4 -1.76 4.00 0.67
C ILE A 4 -2.98 4.81 0.26
N ASN A 5 -2.74 5.98 -0.35
CA ASN A 5 -3.81 6.82 -0.87
C ASN A 5 -4.57 6.08 -1.97
N GLY A 6 -5.90 6.05 -1.85
CA GLY A 6 -6.78 5.29 -2.74
C GLY A 6 -7.17 3.88 -2.24
N ILE A 7 -6.58 3.40 -1.13
CA ILE A 7 -7.01 2.18 -0.44
C ILE A 7 -7.88 2.53 0.77
N ASP A 8 -9.20 2.48 0.58
CA ASP A 8 -10.18 2.63 1.67
C ASP A 8 -10.23 1.38 2.58
N ALA A 9 -10.87 1.51 3.75
CA ALA A 9 -11.05 0.39 4.69
C ALA A 9 -11.76 -0.81 4.04
N THR A 10 -12.74 -0.57 3.17
CA THR A 10 -13.44 -1.61 2.39
C THR A 10 -12.49 -2.31 1.42
N LEU A 11 -11.65 -1.55 0.74
CA LEU A 11 -10.69 -2.09 -0.22
C LEU A 11 -9.63 -2.93 0.48
N ALA A 12 -9.11 -2.44 1.61
CA ALA A 12 -8.20 -3.19 2.47
C ALA A 12 -8.82 -4.50 2.97
N ALA A 13 -10.11 -4.51 3.31
CA ALA A 13 -10.80 -5.74 3.71
C ALA A 13 -10.86 -6.75 2.54
N ARG A 14 -11.16 -6.29 1.32
CA ARG A 14 -11.18 -7.16 0.14
C ARG A 14 -9.79 -7.67 -0.24
N LEU A 15 -8.74 -6.84 -0.16
CA LEU A 15 -7.35 -7.26 -0.35
C LEU A 15 -6.97 -8.37 0.64
N LYS A 16 -7.38 -8.27 1.90
CA LYS A 16 -7.20 -9.34 2.89
C LYS A 16 -7.92 -10.64 2.48
N GLN A 17 -9.09 -10.57 1.85
CA GLN A 17 -9.77 -11.75 1.32
C GLN A 17 -8.99 -12.43 0.19
N LEU A 18 -8.16 -11.67 -0.53
CA LEU A 18 -7.23 -12.17 -1.55
C LEU A 18 -5.88 -12.63 -0.97
N ASN A 19 -5.77 -12.79 0.35
CA ASN A 19 -4.53 -13.09 1.07
C ASN A 19 -3.42 -12.03 0.94
N LEU A 20 -3.80 -10.78 0.66
CA LEU A 20 -2.90 -9.64 0.63
C LEU A 20 -2.97 -8.90 1.97
N TYR A 21 -1.96 -9.13 2.82
CA TYR A 21 -1.91 -8.61 4.19
C TYR A 21 -0.78 -7.60 4.41
N LYS A 22 0.23 -7.59 3.55
CA LYS A 22 1.44 -6.75 3.68
C LYS A 22 1.60 -5.78 2.51
N PHE A 23 2.22 -4.64 2.81
CA PHE A 23 2.61 -3.65 1.79
C PHE A 23 3.67 -4.20 0.82
N GLU A 24 4.56 -5.10 1.29
CA GLU A 24 5.53 -5.82 0.45
C GLU A 24 4.90 -6.56 -0.72
N GLN A 25 3.71 -7.13 -0.52
CA GLN A 25 3.01 -7.84 -1.59
C GLN A 25 2.55 -6.85 -2.66
N ILE A 26 1.99 -5.71 -2.24
CA ILE A 26 1.56 -4.62 -3.14
C ILE A 26 2.77 -4.01 -3.88
N ALA A 27 3.89 -3.80 -3.18
CA ALA A 27 5.13 -3.27 -3.74
C ALA A 27 5.79 -4.20 -4.80
N ASN A 28 5.39 -5.47 -4.82
CA ASN A 28 5.85 -6.50 -5.74
C ASN A 28 4.75 -6.92 -6.74
N PHE A 29 3.65 -6.18 -6.86
CA PHE A 29 2.66 -6.47 -7.90
C PHE A 29 3.27 -6.35 -9.29
N SER A 30 3.04 -7.38 -10.10
CA SER A 30 3.29 -7.37 -11.54
C SER A 30 2.08 -6.78 -12.27
N ASP A 31 2.23 -6.40 -13.54
CA ASP A 31 1.11 -5.92 -14.37
C ASP A 31 -0.09 -6.90 -14.38
N GLU A 32 0.20 -8.21 -14.35
CA GLU A 32 -0.83 -9.25 -14.23
C GLU A 32 -1.53 -9.26 -12.87
N ASP A 33 -0.79 -9.08 -11.77
CA ASP A 33 -1.36 -8.98 -10.43
C ASP A 33 -2.26 -7.74 -10.31
N ILE A 34 -1.83 -6.62 -10.89
CA ILE A 34 -2.62 -5.39 -10.95
C ILE A 34 -3.94 -5.67 -11.65
N GLY A 35 -3.91 -6.24 -12.86
CA GLY A 35 -5.13 -6.55 -13.62
C GLY A 35 -6.06 -7.51 -12.87
N ASN A 36 -5.52 -8.53 -12.20
CA ASN A 36 -6.30 -9.47 -11.38
C ASN A 36 -6.95 -8.78 -10.17
N VAL A 37 -6.20 -7.93 -9.46
CA VAL A 37 -6.69 -7.19 -8.29
C VAL A 37 -7.72 -6.15 -8.71
N GLU A 38 -7.46 -5.39 -9.77
CA GLU A 38 -8.39 -4.39 -10.30
C GLU A 38 -9.70 -5.03 -10.78
N GLY A 39 -9.62 -6.16 -11.49
CA GLY A 39 -10.80 -6.93 -11.90
C GLY A 39 -11.56 -7.54 -10.72
N ALA A 40 -10.86 -8.10 -9.73
CA ALA A 40 -11.49 -8.69 -8.55
C ALA A 40 -12.17 -7.64 -7.64
N LEU A 41 -11.58 -6.45 -7.57
CA LEU A 41 -12.08 -5.35 -6.75
C LEU A 41 -13.01 -4.39 -7.52
N ASN A 42 -13.08 -4.53 -8.84
CA ASN A 42 -13.81 -3.68 -9.78
C ASN A 42 -13.36 -2.20 -9.68
N ILE A 43 -12.04 -1.99 -9.73
CA ILE A 43 -11.38 -0.69 -9.59
C ILE A 43 -10.43 -0.43 -10.76
N ASP A 44 -10.98 -0.15 -11.93
CA ASP A 44 -10.19 0.04 -13.16
C ASP A 44 -9.17 1.19 -13.05
N GLY A 45 -7.89 0.87 -13.28
CA GLY A 45 -6.77 1.81 -13.37
C GLY A 45 -6.45 2.56 -12.07
N ARG A 46 -7.06 2.20 -10.94
CA ARG A 46 -6.87 2.89 -9.66
C ARG A 46 -5.50 2.57 -9.07
N VAL A 47 -4.99 1.37 -9.26
CA VAL A 47 -3.70 0.94 -8.70
C VAL A 47 -2.57 1.75 -9.33
N GLU A 48 -2.62 1.94 -10.65
CA GLU A 48 -1.65 2.74 -11.41
C GLU A 48 -1.86 4.24 -11.20
N THR A 49 -3.09 4.75 -11.30
CA THR A 49 -3.39 6.19 -11.16
C THR A 49 -2.98 6.72 -9.79
N GLN A 50 -3.10 5.90 -8.75
CA GLN A 50 -2.73 6.25 -7.38
C GLN A 50 -1.33 5.80 -7.02
N ASP A 51 -0.54 5.22 -7.93
CA ASP A 51 0.83 4.77 -7.67
C ASP A 51 0.94 3.90 -6.40
N TRP A 52 0.07 2.89 -6.26
CA TRP A 52 0.05 2.08 -5.04
C TRP A 52 1.37 1.35 -4.78
N ILE A 53 2.05 0.93 -5.84
CA ILE A 53 3.32 0.21 -5.78
C ILE A 53 4.41 1.12 -5.22
N GLY A 54 4.54 2.35 -5.74
CA GLY A 54 5.53 3.30 -5.26
C GLY A 54 5.23 3.78 -3.84
N GLN A 55 3.95 4.01 -3.50
CA GLN A 55 3.54 4.29 -2.12
C GLN A 55 3.84 3.12 -1.17
N ALA A 56 3.56 1.88 -1.58
CA ALA A 56 3.87 0.70 -0.79
C ALA A 56 5.38 0.57 -0.54
N ARG A 57 6.22 0.79 -1.56
CA ARG A 57 7.69 0.82 -1.43
C ARG A 57 8.16 1.92 -0.49
N ALA A 58 7.61 3.12 -0.62
CA ALA A 58 7.93 4.23 0.27
C ALA A 58 7.57 3.91 1.74
N LEU A 59 6.43 3.25 1.98
CA LEU A 59 6.02 2.83 3.31
C LEU A 59 6.90 1.71 3.89
N LEU A 60 7.43 0.81 3.05
CA LEU A 60 8.36 -0.22 3.51
C LEU A 60 9.67 0.40 3.96
N THR A 61 10.23 1.31 3.16
CA THR A 61 11.42 2.09 3.54
C THR A 61 11.15 2.94 4.80
N ALA A 62 9.98 3.59 4.90
CA ALA A 62 9.63 4.39 6.07
C ALA A 62 9.37 3.55 7.32
N ALA A 63 8.93 2.29 7.18
CA ALA A 63 8.76 1.36 8.30
C ALA A 63 10.09 0.77 8.79
N GLU A 64 11.11 0.68 7.91
CA GLU A 64 12.46 0.22 8.25
C GLU A 64 13.37 1.34 8.78
N ALA A 65 13.09 2.60 8.45
CA ALA A 65 13.73 3.72 9.11
C ALA A 65 13.19 3.81 10.54
N PRO A 66 14.00 3.59 11.59
CA PRO A 66 13.56 3.94 12.92
C PRO A 66 13.30 5.46 12.89
N ALA A 67 12.11 5.86 13.31
CA ALA A 67 11.83 7.25 13.62
C ALA A 67 12.72 7.67 14.81
N GLU A 68 14.00 7.92 14.55
CA GLU A 68 14.90 8.63 15.44
C GLU A 68 15.10 10.02 14.86
N GLY A 69 14.41 11.00 15.44
CA GLY A 69 14.70 12.41 15.18
C GLY A 69 13.52 13.37 15.18
N GLU A 70 12.71 13.40 16.24
CA GLU A 70 12.23 14.69 16.77
C GLU A 70 12.73 14.75 18.21
N GLY A 71 13.95 15.27 18.36
CA GLY A 71 14.45 15.69 19.65
C GLY A 71 13.73 16.98 20.03
N ASP A 72 12.68 16.88 20.84
CA ASP A 72 12.28 18.01 21.66
C ASP A 72 13.15 18.00 22.92
N ALA A 73 14.28 18.69 22.81
CA ALA A 73 14.97 19.21 23.96
C ALA A 73 14.10 20.30 24.58
N GLN A 74 13.42 20.00 25.68
CA GLN A 74 12.83 21.05 26.52
C GLN A 74 13.50 21.10 27.90
N ALA A 75 14.40 22.08 27.99
CA ALA A 75 14.78 22.96 29.10
C ALA A 75 14.74 22.44 30.55
#